data_AF-A0A1M7AD45-F1
#
_entry.id   AF-A0A1M7AD45-F1
#
_cell.length_a   1.000
_cell.length_b   1.000
_cell.length_c   1.000
_cell.angle_alpha   90.00
_cell.angle_beta   90.00
_cell.angle_gamma   90.00
#
_symmetry.space_group_name_H-M   'P 1'
#
loop_
_entity.id
_entity.type
_entity.pdbx_description
1 polymer ?
#
loop_
_entity_poly.entity_id
_entity_poly.type
_entity_poly.pdbx_seq_one_letter_code
_entity_poly.pdbx_strand_id
1 'polypeptide(L)'
;MKINLCLIFLIVVNFVFSQNKEKATHTINFKYEQRPNCVLVKKGLYANKQYLEANFPNLKFELVENNQTSTGFIALKEFSKDDLKKLSSLLSHTSRSIEGSYDPVKNYTKFVIKLDIDYLNNSFAEILNTKFRKHSYSLKIDYNKKKIKYLSSSSAYEETFDESVKEIKFTANNSLNGKFIYKTNNRIYTDSVELNDQYNSKITPYILFSNTDLGVQKIINVEYTIDLKSHSK
;
A
#
# COMPACT_ATOMS: atom_id res chain seq x y z
N MET A 1 -5.82 -60.28 -21.50
CA MET A 1 -5.94 -58.94 -20.87
C MET A 1 -4.63 -58.57 -20.18
N LYS A 2 -3.73 -57.89 -20.88
CA LYS A 2 -2.46 -57.36 -20.33
C LYS A 2 -2.25 -55.93 -20.83
N ILE A 3 -3.21 -55.07 -20.54
CA ILE A 3 -3.11 -53.62 -20.71
C ILE A 3 -3.79 -53.08 -19.47
N ASN A 4 -3.04 -52.86 -18.40
CA ASN A 4 -3.52 -52.09 -17.23
C ASN A 4 -2.41 -51.70 -16.24
N LEU A 5 -1.16 -52.20 -16.39
CA LEU A 5 -0.06 -51.78 -15.52
C LEU A 5 0.66 -50.51 -16.02
N CYS A 6 0.76 -50.28 -17.33
CA CYS A 6 1.44 -49.09 -17.88
C CYS A 6 0.69 -47.77 -17.64
N LEU A 7 -0.65 -47.79 -17.61
CA LEU A 7 -1.44 -46.58 -17.40
C LEU A 7 -1.32 -46.06 -15.95
N ILE A 8 -1.19 -46.96 -14.98
CA ILE A 8 -1.06 -46.60 -13.57
C ILE A 8 0.32 -45.95 -13.32
N PHE A 9 1.37 -46.40 -13.98
CA PHE A 9 2.71 -45.81 -13.87
C PHE A 9 2.79 -44.40 -14.48
N LEU A 10 2.09 -44.12 -15.58
CA LEU A 10 2.05 -42.81 -16.23
C LEU A 10 1.30 -41.74 -15.40
N ILE A 11 0.34 -42.13 -14.58
CA ILE A 11 -0.40 -41.19 -13.72
C ILE A 11 0.46 -40.79 -12.50
N VAL A 12 1.21 -41.72 -11.90
CA VAL A 12 2.02 -41.42 -10.71
C VAL A 12 3.21 -40.50 -11.03
N VAL A 13 3.82 -40.62 -12.21
CA VAL A 13 4.96 -39.76 -12.61
C VAL A 13 4.52 -38.31 -12.87
N ASN A 14 3.31 -38.08 -13.37
CA ASN A 14 2.77 -36.72 -13.58
C ASN A 14 2.42 -36.01 -12.26
N PHE A 15 2.03 -36.73 -11.21
CA PHE A 15 1.79 -36.12 -9.90
C PHE A 15 3.08 -35.69 -9.19
N VAL A 16 4.19 -36.40 -9.40
CA VAL A 16 5.48 -36.04 -8.78
C VAL A 16 6.11 -34.82 -9.45
N PHE A 17 5.90 -34.61 -10.76
CA PHE A 17 6.44 -33.44 -11.47
C PHE A 17 5.64 -32.13 -11.29
N SER A 18 4.44 -32.17 -10.69
CA SER A 18 3.65 -30.95 -10.44
C SER A 18 3.94 -30.27 -9.09
N GLN A 19 4.85 -30.80 -8.26
CA GLN A 19 5.09 -30.27 -6.90
C GLN A 19 6.46 -29.63 -6.67
N ASN A 20 7.37 -29.60 -7.64
CA ASN A 20 8.64 -28.89 -7.48
C ASN A 20 8.52 -27.41 -7.90
N LYS A 21 7.64 -26.65 -7.25
CA LYS A 21 7.94 -25.23 -7.04
C LYS A 21 8.99 -25.20 -5.95
N GLU A 22 10.24 -24.89 -6.30
CA GLU A 22 11.30 -24.67 -5.32
C GLU A 22 10.75 -23.83 -4.17
N LYS A 23 10.75 -24.39 -2.96
CA LYS A 23 10.44 -23.60 -1.76
C LYS A 23 11.57 -22.61 -1.61
N ALA A 24 11.29 -21.32 -1.88
CA ALA A 24 12.23 -20.26 -1.56
C ALA A 24 12.67 -20.43 -0.10
N THR A 25 13.95 -20.69 0.15
CA THR A 25 14.49 -20.84 1.51
C THR A 25 15.01 -19.52 2.05
N HIS A 26 15.11 -18.50 1.20
CA HIS A 26 15.69 -17.21 1.54
C HIS A 26 14.61 -16.20 1.92
N THR A 27 14.96 -15.31 2.84
CA THR A 27 14.09 -14.23 3.27
C THR A 27 13.98 -13.19 2.17
N ILE A 28 12.75 -12.87 1.76
CA ILE A 28 12.49 -11.84 0.76
C ILE A 28 12.44 -10.49 1.48
N ASN A 29 13.33 -9.57 1.15
CA ASN A 29 13.31 -8.20 1.67
C ASN A 29 12.69 -7.27 0.63
N PHE A 30 11.91 -6.30 1.09
CA PHE A 30 11.23 -5.37 0.20
C PHE A 30 11.05 -4.00 0.87
N LYS A 31 10.94 -2.97 0.05
CA LYS A 31 10.70 -1.60 0.49
C LYS A 31 9.65 -0.93 -0.37
N TYR A 32 8.62 -0.40 0.28
CA TYR A 32 7.68 0.52 -0.35
C TYR A 32 7.90 1.94 0.15
N GLU A 33 7.48 2.88 -0.68
CA GLU A 33 7.42 4.30 -0.38
C GLU A 33 5.99 4.77 -0.56
N GLN A 34 5.45 5.42 0.47
CA GLN A 34 4.15 6.07 0.45
C GLN A 34 4.36 7.57 0.30
N ARG A 35 3.73 8.18 -0.71
CA ARG A 35 3.81 9.63 -0.99
C ARG A 35 2.43 10.26 -1.18
N PRO A 36 2.25 11.52 -0.78
CA PRO A 36 1.00 12.25 -1.02
C PRO A 36 0.74 12.44 -2.52
N ASN A 37 -0.52 12.35 -2.93
CA ASN A 37 -0.96 12.65 -4.29
C ASN A 37 -1.28 14.15 -4.46
N CYS A 38 -0.39 15.00 -3.92
CA CYS A 38 -0.46 16.45 -4.02
C CYS A 38 0.93 17.07 -4.07
N VAL A 39 1.03 18.28 -4.60
CA VAL A 39 2.26 19.07 -4.66
C VAL A 39 2.02 20.37 -3.90
N LEU A 40 2.77 20.57 -2.82
CA LEU A 40 2.75 21.80 -2.05
C LEU A 40 4.01 22.62 -2.38
N VAL A 41 3.80 23.86 -2.80
CA VAL A 41 4.87 24.84 -3.07
C VAL A 41 4.56 26.15 -2.34
N LYS A 42 5.52 27.09 -2.30
CA LYS A 42 5.35 28.40 -1.64
C LYS A 42 4.10 29.17 -2.10
N LYS A 43 3.67 28.98 -3.37
CA LYS A 43 2.46 29.61 -3.91
C LYS A 43 1.15 28.98 -3.41
N GLY A 44 1.14 27.67 -3.12
CA GLY A 44 -0.07 26.95 -2.78
C GLY A 44 0.00 25.45 -3.04
N LEU A 45 -1.17 24.81 -2.97
CA LEU A 45 -1.37 23.38 -3.10
C LEU A 45 -1.94 23.04 -4.49
N TYR A 46 -1.31 22.10 -5.18
CA TYR A 46 -1.82 21.47 -6.39
C TYR A 46 -2.22 20.03 -6.08
N ALA A 47 -3.42 19.63 -6.47
CA ALA A 47 -3.85 18.23 -6.38
C ALA A 47 -4.99 17.96 -7.37
N ASN A 48 -5.34 16.69 -7.58
CA ASN A 48 -6.55 16.37 -8.33
C ASN A 48 -7.79 16.97 -7.62
N LYS A 49 -8.78 17.43 -8.38
CA LYS A 49 -10.09 17.86 -7.89
C LYS A 49 -10.64 16.97 -6.76
N GLN A 50 -10.62 15.66 -6.91
CA GLN A 50 -11.14 14.73 -5.89
C GLN A 50 -10.39 14.83 -4.54
N TYR A 51 -9.08 15.06 -4.58
CA TYR A 51 -8.28 15.29 -3.37
C TYR A 51 -8.73 16.57 -2.66
N LEU A 52 -8.90 17.65 -3.42
CA LEU A 52 -9.27 18.96 -2.88
C LEU A 52 -10.68 18.93 -2.29
N GLU A 53 -11.64 18.31 -2.98
CA GLU A 53 -13.02 18.17 -2.48
C GLU A 53 -13.09 17.27 -1.23
N ALA A 54 -12.30 16.19 -1.18
CA ALA A 54 -12.30 15.29 -0.03
C ALA A 54 -11.65 15.91 1.23
N ASN A 55 -10.63 16.75 1.04
CA ASN A 55 -9.80 17.27 2.13
C ASN A 55 -10.05 18.74 2.48
N PHE A 56 -10.48 19.56 1.53
CA PHE A 56 -10.73 20.99 1.71
C PHE A 56 -12.05 21.42 1.04
N PRO A 57 -13.20 20.81 1.40
CA PRO A 57 -14.47 21.00 0.69
C PRO A 57 -14.99 22.44 0.69
N ASN A 58 -14.53 23.26 1.63
CA ASN A 58 -14.96 24.65 1.80
C ASN A 58 -14.03 25.66 1.11
N LEU A 59 -12.87 25.21 0.62
CA LEU A 59 -11.93 26.08 -0.09
C LEU A 59 -12.24 26.05 -1.59
N LYS A 60 -12.34 27.22 -2.20
CA LYS A 60 -12.42 27.34 -3.65
C LYS A 60 -11.05 27.02 -4.24
N PHE A 61 -11.04 26.34 -5.38
CA PHE A 61 -9.83 26.06 -6.14
C PHE A 61 -10.00 26.48 -7.60
N GLU A 62 -8.90 26.87 -8.21
CA GLU A 62 -8.81 27.16 -9.64
C GLU A 62 -8.40 25.90 -10.39
N LEU A 63 -9.04 25.60 -11.52
CA LEU A 63 -8.57 24.53 -12.39
C LEU A 63 -7.36 25.02 -13.17
N VAL A 64 -6.29 24.23 -13.15
CA VAL A 64 -5.06 24.49 -13.89
C VAL A 64 -5.00 23.52 -15.05
N GLU A 65 -4.96 24.04 -16.27
CA GLU A 65 -4.77 23.21 -17.46
C GLU A 65 -3.40 22.55 -17.41
N ASN A 66 -3.41 21.23 -17.28
CA ASN A 66 -2.25 20.39 -17.53
C ASN A 66 -2.71 19.19 -18.33
N ASN A 67 -1.94 18.79 -19.34
CA ASN A 67 -2.34 17.96 -20.49
C ASN A 67 -2.91 16.56 -20.16
N GLN A 68 -3.05 16.16 -18.89
CA GLN A 68 -3.52 14.83 -18.52
C GLN A 68 -4.47 14.71 -17.31
N THR A 69 -4.85 15.77 -16.58
CA THR A 69 -5.89 15.67 -15.52
C THR A 69 -6.47 17.03 -15.10
N SER A 70 -7.68 17.03 -14.53
CA SER A 70 -8.25 18.15 -13.77
C SER A 70 -7.50 18.38 -12.45
N THR A 71 -6.36 19.07 -12.55
CA THR A 71 -5.59 19.53 -11.40
C THR A 71 -6.21 20.84 -10.91
N GLY A 72 -6.49 20.92 -9.62
CA GLY A 72 -6.91 22.16 -8.96
C GLY A 72 -5.74 22.79 -8.20
N PHE A 73 -5.82 24.11 -8.03
CA PHE A 73 -4.88 24.92 -7.28
C PHE A 73 -5.60 25.72 -6.19
N ILE A 74 -5.06 25.69 -4.97
CA ILE A 74 -5.48 26.55 -3.87
C ILE A 74 -4.26 27.36 -3.43
N ALA A 75 -4.35 28.69 -3.51
CA ALA A 75 -3.27 29.56 -3.06
C ALA A 75 -3.07 29.45 -1.55
N LEU A 76 -1.81 29.50 -1.09
CA LEU A 76 -1.48 29.27 0.32
C LEU A 76 -2.17 30.27 1.27
N LYS A 77 -2.38 31.50 0.81
CA LYS A 77 -3.09 32.57 1.55
C LYS A 77 -4.56 32.26 1.85
N GLU A 78 -5.17 31.34 1.10
CA GLU A 78 -6.57 30.94 1.28
C GLU A 78 -6.74 29.93 2.43
N PHE A 79 -5.64 29.32 2.88
CA PHE A 79 -5.69 28.35 3.98
C PHE A 79 -5.77 29.07 5.33
N SER A 80 -6.76 28.71 6.14
CA SER A 80 -6.76 29.09 7.55
C SER A 80 -5.66 28.33 8.32
N LYS A 81 -5.39 28.73 9.56
CA LYS A 81 -4.45 27.99 10.44
C LYS A 81 -4.87 26.52 10.63
N ASP A 82 -6.17 26.26 10.73
CA ASP A 82 -6.70 24.91 10.90
C ASP A 82 -6.56 24.09 9.62
N ASP A 83 -6.73 24.70 8.45
CA ASP A 83 -6.49 24.03 7.16
C ASP A 83 -5.01 23.67 6.98
N LEU A 84 -4.08 24.56 7.37
CA LEU A 84 -2.64 24.28 7.35
C LEU A 84 -2.26 23.17 8.34
N LYS A 85 -2.87 23.14 9.53
CA LYS A 85 -2.68 22.06 10.50
C LYS A 85 -3.21 20.72 9.95
N LYS A 86 -4.37 20.75 9.29
CA LYS A 86 -4.93 19.58 8.59
C LYS A 86 -4.01 19.11 7.47
N LEU A 87 -3.51 20.02 6.63
CA LEU A 87 -2.58 19.70 5.55
C LEU A 87 -1.29 19.07 6.09
N SER A 88 -0.72 19.63 7.16
CA SER A 88 0.44 19.06 7.84
C SER A 88 0.17 17.64 8.35
N SER A 89 -0.99 17.43 8.96
CA SER A 89 -1.42 16.11 9.42
C SER A 89 -1.54 15.13 8.24
N LEU A 90 -2.24 15.50 7.15
CA LEU A 90 -2.37 14.68 5.95
C LEU A 90 -1.00 14.26 5.43
N LEU A 91 -0.09 15.21 5.19
CA LEU A 91 1.26 14.93 4.70
C LEU A 91 2.02 13.96 5.61
N SER A 92 1.88 14.09 6.93
CA SER A 92 2.48 13.14 7.87
C SER A 92 1.87 11.73 7.82
N HIS A 93 0.58 11.61 7.51
CA HIS A 93 -0.06 10.29 7.40
C HIS A 93 0.19 9.64 6.02
N THR A 94 0.56 10.43 5.01
CA THR A 94 0.76 9.99 3.62
C THR A 94 2.22 9.92 3.17
N SER A 95 3.20 10.17 4.05
CA SER A 95 4.62 10.19 3.70
C SER A 95 5.42 9.19 4.53
N ARG A 96 5.53 7.93 4.06
CA ARG A 96 6.09 6.82 4.84
C ARG A 96 7.07 5.98 4.04
N SER A 97 8.07 5.44 4.74
CA SER A 97 8.88 4.31 4.29
C SER A 97 8.34 3.04 4.95
N ILE A 98 8.11 2.00 4.16
CA ILE A 98 7.61 0.71 4.62
C ILE A 98 8.66 -0.33 4.25
N GLU A 99 9.46 -0.74 5.22
CA GLU A 99 10.46 -1.81 5.05
C GLU A 99 9.83 -3.12 5.52
N GLY A 100 9.99 -4.19 4.75
CA GLY A 100 9.47 -5.49 5.14
C GLY A 100 10.37 -6.66 4.78
N SER A 101 10.15 -7.77 5.50
CA SER A 101 10.80 -9.04 5.25
C SER A 101 9.82 -10.19 5.38
N TYR A 102 9.80 -11.07 4.39
CA TYR A 102 9.00 -12.29 4.37
C TYR A 102 9.91 -13.51 4.52
N ASP A 103 9.69 -14.32 5.55
CA ASP A 103 10.37 -15.59 5.81
C ASP A 103 9.46 -16.73 5.31
N PRO A 104 9.83 -17.42 4.21
CA PRO A 104 9.01 -18.50 3.66
C PRO A 104 8.98 -19.76 4.52
N VAL A 105 10.01 -19.99 5.34
CA VAL A 105 10.09 -21.17 6.23
C VAL A 105 9.11 -20.99 7.39
N LYS A 106 9.06 -19.81 7.98
CA LYS A 106 8.10 -19.48 9.04
C LYS A 106 6.73 -19.09 8.51
N ASN A 107 6.62 -18.82 7.21
CA ASN A 107 5.43 -18.30 6.55
C ASN A 107 4.92 -17.04 7.28
N TYR A 108 5.77 -16.01 7.32
CA TYR A 108 5.60 -14.86 8.20
C TYR A 108 6.21 -13.59 7.57
N THR A 109 5.50 -12.47 7.64
CA THR A 109 6.00 -11.16 7.18
C THR A 109 6.14 -10.18 8.36
N LYS A 110 7.28 -9.49 8.45
CA LYS A 110 7.50 -8.36 9.36
C LYS A 110 7.56 -7.07 8.55
N PHE A 111 6.95 -6.02 9.05
CA PHE A 111 7.04 -4.66 8.53
C PHE A 111 7.56 -3.72 9.61
N VAL A 112 8.33 -2.72 9.19
CA VAL A 112 8.66 -1.53 9.95
C VAL A 112 8.22 -0.34 9.12
N ILE A 113 7.24 0.40 9.65
CA ILE A 113 6.68 1.58 8.98
C ILE A 113 7.20 2.82 9.71
N LYS A 114 7.84 3.72 8.96
CA LYS A 114 8.47 4.93 9.49
C LYS A 114 7.94 6.15 8.73
N LEU A 115 7.68 7.22 9.46
CA LEU A 115 7.50 8.54 8.86
C LEU A 115 8.77 8.96 8.13
N ASP A 116 8.66 9.37 6.88
CA ASP A 116 9.81 9.91 6.13
C ASP A 116 10.02 11.39 6.47
N ILE A 117 10.65 11.60 7.62
CA ILE A 117 10.93 12.92 8.17
C ILE A 117 11.85 13.77 7.30
N ASP A 118 12.79 13.16 6.59
CA ASP A 118 13.76 13.90 5.78
C ASP A 118 13.04 14.47 4.56
N TYR A 119 12.24 13.66 3.87
CA TYR A 119 11.37 14.14 2.81
C TYR A 119 10.42 15.25 3.27
N LEU A 120 9.72 15.05 4.40
CA LEU A 120 8.74 16.01 4.92
C LEU A 120 9.37 17.34 5.31
N ASN A 121 10.47 17.31 6.06
CA ASN A 121 11.11 18.53 6.52
C ASN A 121 11.78 19.28 5.35
N ASN A 122 12.41 18.57 4.41
CA ASN A 122 13.03 19.20 3.25
C ASN A 122 12.00 19.79 2.27
N SER A 123 10.82 19.16 2.14
CA SER A 123 9.82 19.58 1.15
C SER A 123 8.82 20.61 1.69
N PHE A 124 8.46 20.54 2.98
CA PHE A 124 7.26 21.23 3.48
C PHE A 124 7.46 22.05 4.76
N ALA A 125 8.53 21.84 5.54
CA ALA A 125 8.67 22.49 6.84
C ALA A 125 8.70 24.03 6.74
N GLU A 126 9.40 24.57 5.74
CA GLU A 126 9.47 26.02 5.50
C GLU A 126 8.10 26.57 5.09
N ILE A 127 7.39 25.88 4.19
CA ILE A 127 6.10 26.33 3.65
C ILE A 127 5.02 26.34 4.74
N LEU A 128 5.00 25.31 5.60
CA LEU A 128 3.99 25.13 6.63
C LEU A 128 4.40 25.71 7.99
N ASN A 129 5.62 26.25 8.10
CA ASN A 129 6.23 26.70 9.35
C ASN A 129 6.07 25.64 10.47
N THR A 130 6.37 24.38 10.15
CA THR A 130 6.18 23.24 11.07
C THR A 130 7.35 22.28 11.02
N LYS A 131 7.62 21.60 12.14
CA LYS A 131 8.65 20.56 12.22
C LYS A 131 8.00 19.20 12.40
N PHE A 132 8.19 18.32 11.42
CA PHE A 132 7.67 16.96 11.49
C PHE A 132 8.50 16.12 12.47
N ARG A 133 7.82 15.32 13.29
CA ARG A 133 8.46 14.50 14.34
C ARG A 133 8.52 13.05 13.91
N LYS A 134 9.61 12.37 14.28
CA LYS A 134 9.79 10.94 14.02
C LYS A 134 8.63 10.14 14.61
N HIS A 135 8.11 9.22 13.83
CA HIS A 135 7.15 8.22 14.27
C HIS A 135 7.43 6.92 13.55
N SER A 136 7.34 5.81 14.27
CA SER A 136 7.49 4.47 13.71
C SER A 136 6.66 3.45 14.48
N TYR A 137 6.24 2.41 13.78
CA TYR A 137 5.60 1.24 14.35
C TYR A 137 5.97 0.01 13.52
N SER A 138 5.75 -1.16 14.08
CA SER A 138 5.97 -2.44 13.39
C SER A 138 4.67 -3.20 13.25
N LEU A 139 4.57 -3.98 12.19
CA LEU A 139 3.45 -4.88 11.94
C LEU A 139 4.00 -6.28 11.65
N LYS A 140 3.31 -7.31 12.10
CA LYS A 140 3.69 -8.70 11.92
C LYS A 140 2.50 -9.50 11.41
N ILE A 141 2.68 -10.27 10.34
CA ILE A 141 1.65 -11.13 9.77
C ILE A 141 2.12 -12.57 9.89
N ASP A 142 1.39 -13.36 10.68
CA ASP A 142 1.57 -14.81 10.77
C ASP A 142 0.48 -15.48 9.91
N TYR A 143 0.87 -15.98 8.74
CA TYR A 143 -0.07 -16.59 7.79
C TYR A 143 -0.51 -17.98 8.22
N ASN A 144 0.28 -18.68 9.03
CA ASN A 144 -0.12 -19.99 9.57
C ASN A 144 -1.22 -19.81 10.60
N LYS A 145 -1.12 -18.78 11.45
CA LYS A 145 -2.11 -18.47 12.48
C LYS A 145 -3.21 -17.51 12.03
N LYS A 146 -3.11 -16.96 10.82
CA LYS A 146 -4.02 -15.93 10.26
C LYS A 146 -4.19 -14.72 11.19
N LYS A 147 -3.08 -14.21 11.70
CA LYS A 147 -3.03 -13.12 12.70
C LYS A 147 -2.18 -11.96 12.22
N ILE A 148 -2.63 -10.75 12.52
CA ILE A 148 -1.92 -9.50 12.29
C ILE A 148 -1.65 -8.85 13.65
N LYS A 149 -0.39 -8.63 13.99
CA LYS A 149 0.01 -8.00 15.25
C LYS A 149 0.63 -6.64 14.98
N TYR A 150 0.02 -5.61 15.54
CA TYR A 150 0.48 -4.23 15.50
C TYR A 150 1.28 -3.93 16.76
N LEU A 151 2.45 -3.31 16.59
CA LEU A 151 3.40 -3.03 17.65
C LEU A 151 3.82 -1.56 17.57
N SER A 152 3.42 -0.77 18.56
CA SER A 152 3.92 0.59 18.79
C SER A 152 4.62 0.66 20.14
N SER A 153 5.30 1.77 20.44
CA SER A 153 6.00 1.96 21.71
C SER A 153 5.06 1.97 22.93
N SER A 154 3.78 2.33 22.75
CA SER A 154 2.81 2.51 23.83
C SER A 154 1.69 1.47 23.84
N SER A 155 1.52 0.69 22.77
CA SER A 155 0.42 -0.25 22.64
C SER A 155 0.74 -1.37 21.66
N ALA A 156 0.13 -2.52 21.91
CA ALA A 156 0.09 -3.63 20.97
C ALA A 156 -1.36 -4.11 20.87
N TYR A 157 -1.80 -4.41 19.66
CA TYR A 157 -3.09 -5.03 19.43
C TYR A 157 -2.97 -6.06 18.31
N GLU A 158 -3.94 -6.97 18.25
CA GLU A 158 -3.96 -8.08 17.33
C GLU A 158 -5.32 -8.14 16.62
N GLU A 159 -5.30 -8.41 15.31
CA GLU A 159 -6.47 -8.61 14.46
C GLU A 159 -6.38 -9.96 13.76
N THR A 160 -7.53 -10.48 13.35
CA THR A 160 -7.62 -11.71 12.54
C THR A 160 -7.78 -11.38 11.06
N PHE A 161 -7.48 -12.33 10.17
CA PHE A 161 -7.63 -12.11 8.73
C PHE A 161 -9.08 -11.80 8.33
N ASP A 162 -10.06 -12.42 9.00
CA ASP A 162 -11.48 -12.25 8.68
C ASP A 162 -11.95 -10.80 8.83
N GLU A 163 -11.26 -10.01 9.66
CA GLU A 163 -11.53 -8.58 9.89
C GLU A 163 -10.82 -7.67 8.87
N SER A 164 -9.68 -8.09 8.34
CA SER A 164 -8.75 -7.20 7.64
C SER A 164 -8.60 -7.48 6.13
N VAL A 165 -9.00 -8.65 5.64
CA VAL A 165 -8.84 -9.04 4.23
C VAL A 165 -9.75 -8.21 3.31
N LYS A 166 -9.24 -7.90 2.11
CA LYS A 166 -9.92 -7.17 1.05
C LYS A 166 -10.02 -8.02 -0.21
N GLU A 167 -10.96 -7.68 -1.06
CA GLU A 167 -11.13 -8.32 -2.37
C GLU A 167 -10.84 -7.31 -3.48
N ILE A 168 -10.06 -7.73 -4.47
CA ILE A 168 -9.75 -6.92 -5.66
C ILE A 168 -10.82 -7.18 -6.73
N LYS A 169 -11.47 -6.12 -7.20
CA LYS A 169 -12.28 -6.11 -8.41
C LYS A 169 -11.39 -5.82 -9.61
N PHE A 170 -11.05 -6.85 -10.37
CA PHE A 170 -10.21 -6.74 -11.55
C PHE A 170 -10.91 -6.04 -12.71
N THR A 171 -10.15 -5.31 -13.53
CA THR A 171 -10.69 -4.59 -14.70
C THR A 171 -11.07 -5.53 -15.85
N ALA A 172 -10.41 -6.68 -15.93
CA ALA A 172 -10.66 -7.75 -16.90
C ALA A 172 -10.11 -9.08 -16.36
N ASN A 173 -10.47 -10.20 -17.00
CA ASN A 173 -9.89 -11.50 -16.68
C ASN A 173 -8.37 -11.47 -16.88
N ASN A 174 -7.61 -12.03 -15.92
CA ASN A 174 -6.13 -12.03 -15.89
C ASN A 174 -5.50 -10.62 -15.87
N SER A 175 -6.24 -9.57 -15.51
CA SER A 175 -5.68 -8.23 -15.35
C SER A 175 -4.77 -8.17 -14.12
N LEU A 176 -3.61 -7.53 -14.28
CA LEU A 176 -2.76 -7.12 -13.16
C LEU A 176 -3.26 -5.84 -12.47
N ASN A 177 -4.34 -5.24 -12.96
CA ASN A 177 -4.91 -4.02 -12.43
C ASN A 177 -6.31 -4.26 -11.89
N GLY A 178 -6.61 -3.68 -10.74
CA GLY A 178 -7.93 -3.76 -10.14
C GLY A 178 -8.20 -2.63 -9.15
N LYS A 179 -9.33 -2.73 -8.46
CA LYS A 179 -9.72 -1.81 -7.40
C LYS A 179 -10.21 -2.58 -6.19
N PHE A 180 -9.91 -2.11 -4.99
CA PHE A 180 -10.51 -2.63 -3.77
C PHE A 180 -11.17 -1.50 -2.98
N ILE A 181 -12.14 -1.88 -2.15
CA ILE A 181 -12.90 -0.93 -1.34
C ILE A 181 -12.63 -1.24 0.13
N TYR A 182 -12.45 -0.19 0.94
CA TYR A 182 -12.46 -0.32 2.39
C TYR A 182 -13.28 0.81 3.02
N LYS A 183 -13.81 0.54 4.21
CA LYS A 183 -14.64 1.48 4.96
C LYS A 183 -13.91 1.85 6.25
N THR A 184 -13.86 3.14 6.53
CA THR A 184 -13.58 3.67 7.87
C THR A 184 -14.89 4.18 8.47
N ASN A 185 -14.90 4.54 9.75
CA ASN A 185 -16.10 5.00 10.44
C ASN A 185 -16.82 6.14 9.70
N ASN A 186 -16.09 6.96 8.94
CA ASN A 186 -16.62 8.18 8.35
C ASN A 186 -16.67 8.16 6.80
N ARG A 187 -16.00 7.20 6.14
CA ARG A 187 -15.80 7.23 4.67
C ARG A 187 -15.66 5.85 4.06
N ILE A 188 -16.06 5.74 2.79
CA ILE A 188 -15.75 4.59 1.94
C ILE A 188 -14.66 5.04 0.98
N TYR A 189 -13.58 4.25 0.90
CA TYR A 189 -12.44 4.49 0.03
C TYR A 189 -12.44 3.46 -1.09
N THR A 190 -12.07 3.90 -2.29
CA THR A 190 -11.83 3.02 -3.44
C THR A 190 -10.42 3.25 -3.92
N ASP A 191 -9.61 2.21 -3.79
CA ASP A 191 -8.18 2.27 -4.08
C ASP A 191 -7.91 1.43 -5.32
N SER A 192 -7.06 1.95 -6.20
CA SER A 192 -6.56 1.18 -7.34
C SER A 192 -5.33 0.40 -6.90
N VAL A 193 -5.18 -0.82 -7.42
CA VAL A 193 -4.05 -1.71 -7.13
C VAL A 193 -3.49 -2.25 -8.44
N GLU A 194 -2.16 -2.21 -8.53
CA GLU A 194 -1.34 -2.78 -9.60
C GLU A 194 -0.54 -3.93 -9.01
N LEU A 195 -0.74 -5.13 -9.55
CA LEU A 195 -0.08 -6.38 -9.16
C LEU A 195 1.09 -6.69 -10.09
N ASN A 196 1.98 -7.56 -9.63
CA ASN A 196 3.07 -8.08 -10.44
C ASN A 196 3.24 -9.58 -10.17
N ASP A 197 3.26 -10.35 -11.25
CA ASP A 197 3.30 -11.82 -11.22
C ASP A 197 4.65 -12.39 -10.77
N GLN A 198 5.71 -11.59 -10.78
CA GLN A 198 7.04 -11.95 -10.29
C GLN A 198 7.16 -11.90 -8.76
N TYR A 199 6.17 -11.29 -8.09
CA TYR A 199 6.18 -11.06 -6.66
C TYR A 199 5.15 -11.93 -5.92
N ASN A 200 5.48 -12.27 -4.67
CA ASN A 200 4.61 -13.07 -3.81
C ASN A 200 3.58 -12.17 -3.11
N SER A 201 2.30 -12.58 -2.99
CA SER A 201 1.28 -11.82 -2.26
C SER A 201 1.66 -11.41 -0.83
N LYS A 202 2.57 -12.14 -0.19
CA LYS A 202 3.03 -11.90 1.19
C LYS A 202 4.03 -10.75 1.33
N ILE A 203 4.45 -10.14 0.23
CA ILE A 203 5.20 -8.87 0.23
C ILE A 203 4.31 -7.64 0.01
N THR A 204 2.98 -7.80 -0.04
CA THR A 204 2.03 -6.68 -0.15
C THR A 204 2.15 -5.72 1.04
N PRO A 205 2.04 -4.39 0.87
CA PRO A 205 2.23 -3.44 1.97
C PRO A 205 1.05 -3.50 2.94
N TYR A 206 1.16 -4.36 3.96
CA TYR A 206 0.27 -4.56 5.12
C TYR A 206 -1.24 -4.76 4.82
N ILE A 207 -1.66 -4.77 3.57
CA ILE A 207 -3.02 -5.11 3.12
C ILE A 207 -3.03 -6.58 2.73
N LEU A 208 -4.08 -7.30 3.10
CA LEU A 208 -4.29 -8.69 2.71
C LEU A 208 -5.38 -8.77 1.67
N PHE A 209 -5.12 -9.49 0.57
CA PHE A 209 -6.10 -9.75 -0.48
C PHE A 209 -6.49 -11.23 -0.50
N SER A 210 -7.79 -11.52 -0.56
CA SER A 210 -8.32 -12.90 -0.54
C SER A 210 -8.23 -13.61 -1.88
N ASN A 211 -8.21 -12.85 -2.97
CA ASN A 211 -8.46 -13.36 -4.32
C ASN A 211 -7.27 -13.16 -5.27
N THR A 212 -6.05 -13.10 -4.73
CA THR A 212 -4.82 -13.09 -5.53
C THR A 212 -3.63 -13.68 -4.77
N ASP A 213 -2.76 -14.40 -5.50
CA ASP A 213 -1.47 -14.88 -5.02
C ASP A 213 -0.29 -13.98 -5.45
N LEU A 214 -0.59 -12.90 -6.20
CA LEU A 214 0.41 -11.98 -6.74
C LEU A 214 0.78 -10.89 -5.72
N GLY A 215 2.02 -10.43 -5.78
CA GLY A 215 2.48 -9.29 -5.01
C GLY A 215 2.01 -7.96 -5.60
N VAL A 216 1.93 -6.94 -4.74
CA VAL A 216 1.57 -5.58 -5.14
C VAL A 216 2.81 -4.83 -5.64
N GLN A 217 2.70 -4.22 -6.82
CA GLN A 217 3.65 -3.20 -7.27
C GLN A 217 3.26 -1.83 -6.73
N LYS A 218 1.97 -1.48 -6.83
CA LYS A 218 1.49 -0.13 -6.52
C LYS A 218 0.07 -0.13 -5.98
N ILE A 219 -0.22 0.77 -5.04
CA ILE A 219 -1.57 1.12 -4.59
C ILE A 219 -1.74 2.62 -4.71
N ILE A 220 -2.83 3.07 -5.34
CA ILE A 220 -3.12 4.48 -5.55
C ILE A 220 -4.51 4.76 -5.00
N ASN A 221 -4.63 5.75 -4.12
CA ASN A 221 -5.91 6.30 -3.72
C ASN A 221 -5.97 7.81 -3.93
N VAL A 222 -7.03 8.44 -3.45
CA VAL A 222 -7.21 9.88 -3.60
C VAL A 222 -6.08 10.66 -2.92
N GLU A 223 -5.60 10.21 -1.76
CA GLU A 223 -4.70 10.97 -0.88
C GLU A 223 -3.21 10.64 -1.09
N TYR A 224 -2.89 9.40 -1.45
CA TYR A 224 -1.52 8.92 -1.53
C TYR A 224 -1.33 7.76 -2.51
N THR A 225 -0.06 7.51 -2.84
CA THR A 225 0.40 6.34 -3.59
C THR A 225 1.41 5.57 -2.77
N ILE A 226 1.27 4.25 -2.68
CA ILE A 226 2.27 3.32 -2.16
C ILE A 226 2.89 2.59 -3.36
N ASP A 227 4.22 2.64 -3.49
CA ASP A 227 4.92 2.06 -4.63
C ASP A 227 6.13 1.25 -4.18
N LEU A 228 6.30 0.06 -4.76
CA LEU A 228 7.42 -0.84 -4.46
C LEU A 228 8.70 -0.27 -5.08
N LYS A 229 9.69 0.04 -4.23
CA LYS A 229 10.97 0.62 -4.64
C LYS A 229 12.09 -0.39 -4.77
N SER A 230 12.07 -1.42 -3.94
CA SER A 230 13.06 -2.49 -4.02
C SER A 230 12.51 -3.82 -3.52
N HIS A 231 13.06 -4.90 -4.09
CA HIS A 231 12.77 -6.28 -3.74
C HIS A 231 14.02 -7.13 -3.97
N SER A 232 14.42 -7.93 -2.99
CA SER A 232 15.54 -8.88 -3.08
C SER A 232 15.19 -10.21 -2.44
N LYS A 233 15.69 -11.30 -3.05
CA LYS A 233 15.55 -12.68 -2.59
C LYS A 233 16.88 -13.19 -2.03
#